data_AF-A0A841WS06-F1
#
_entry.id   AF-A0A841WS06-F1
#
_cell.length_a   1.000
_cell.length_b   1.000
_cell.length_c   1.000
_cell.angle_alpha   90.00
_cell.angle_beta   90.00
_cell.angle_gamma   90.00
#
_symmetry.space_group_name_H-M   'P 1'
#
loop_
_entity.id
_entity.type
_entity.pdbx_description
1 polymer ?
#
loop_
_entity_poly.entity_id
_entity_poly.type
_entity_poly.pdbx_seq_one_letter_code
_entity_poly.pdbx_strand_id
1 'polypeptide(L)'
;QMIHGFLQTSYWAENIPLEIVEKSIKNSLCFGLYEGEQQIGFARVITDYATSALLKDVFILEPYRGQGLGKWFVEYILEYPELQDVERWMLGTRDAHGLYRRYGFKNLTEPERIMIRLSSKEEFRIQNSELIKT
;
A
#
# COMPACT_ATOMS: atom_id res chain seq x y z
N GLN A 1 -9.49 -1.42 -14.51
CA GLN A 1 -10.77 -1.72 -13.84
C GLN A 1 -10.58 -2.51 -12.54
N MET A 2 -9.83 -3.62 -12.51
CA MET A 2 -9.64 -4.44 -11.28
C MET A 2 -9.02 -3.66 -10.11
N ILE A 3 -7.91 -2.96 -10.31
CA ILE A 3 -7.20 -2.24 -9.23
C ILE A 3 -8.09 -1.18 -8.59
N HIS A 4 -8.69 -0.29 -9.39
CA HIS A 4 -9.64 0.71 -8.88
C HIS A 4 -10.87 0.03 -8.23
N GLY A 5 -11.39 -1.03 -8.86
CA GLY A 5 -12.46 -1.87 -8.36
C GLY A 5 -12.23 -2.36 -6.93
N PHE A 6 -11.02 -2.84 -6.64
CA PHE A 6 -10.60 -3.27 -5.31
C PHE A 6 -10.36 -2.10 -4.36
N LEU A 7 -9.63 -1.07 -4.81
CA LEU A 7 -9.22 0.03 -3.94
C LEU A 7 -10.41 0.83 -3.41
N GLN A 8 -11.42 1.10 -4.24
CA GLN A 8 -12.59 1.89 -3.83
C GLN A 8 -13.43 1.22 -2.72
N THR A 9 -13.27 -0.09 -2.51
CA THR A 9 -13.94 -0.85 -1.43
C THR A 9 -12.99 -1.19 -0.27
N SER A 10 -11.70 -0.87 -0.40
CA SER A 10 -10.71 -1.11 0.65
C SER A 10 -10.82 -0.07 1.77
N TYR A 11 -10.51 -0.46 3.00
CA TYR A 11 -10.61 0.44 4.14
C TYR A 11 -9.65 1.65 4.10
N TRP A 12 -8.61 1.60 3.28
CA TRP A 12 -7.58 2.65 3.20
C TRP A 12 -7.74 3.55 1.97
N ALA A 13 -8.56 3.16 0.99
CA ALA A 13 -8.80 3.91 -0.24
C ALA A 13 -10.30 3.95 -0.61
N GLU A 14 -11.17 3.86 0.39
CA GLU A 14 -12.62 3.87 0.20
C GLU A 14 -13.07 5.08 -0.63
N ASN A 15 -13.92 4.83 -1.63
CA ASN A 15 -14.44 5.85 -2.56
C ASN A 15 -13.35 6.64 -3.31
N ILE A 16 -12.14 6.10 -3.48
CA ILE A 16 -11.08 6.76 -4.26
C ILE A 16 -11.54 6.94 -5.73
N PRO A 17 -11.46 8.17 -6.29
CA PRO A 17 -11.81 8.38 -7.68
C PRO A 17 -10.85 7.67 -8.64
N LEU A 18 -11.37 7.19 -9.77
CA LEU A 18 -10.59 6.46 -10.77
C LEU A 18 -9.40 7.28 -11.27
N GLU A 19 -9.61 8.56 -11.56
CA GLU A 19 -8.59 9.47 -12.06
C GLU A 19 -7.42 9.67 -11.07
N ILE A 20 -7.70 9.56 -9.76
CA ILE A 20 -6.67 9.63 -8.72
C ILE A 20 -5.86 8.33 -8.70
N VAL A 21 -6.51 7.18 -8.83
CA VAL A 21 -5.83 5.88 -8.93
C VAL A 21 -4.93 5.85 -10.16
N GLU A 22 -5.45 6.22 -11.33
CA GLU A 22 -4.69 6.25 -12.58
C GLU A 22 -3.47 7.17 -12.49
N LYS A 23 -3.66 8.38 -11.94
CA LYS A 23 -2.54 9.30 -11.71
C LYS A 23 -1.51 8.72 -10.73
N SER A 24 -1.95 8.04 -9.67
CA SER A 24 -1.03 7.44 -8.70
C SER A 24 -0.22 6.29 -9.28
N ILE A 25 -0.84 5.44 -10.12
CA ILE A 25 -0.18 4.34 -10.84
C ILE A 25 0.88 4.89 -11.79
N LYS A 26 0.54 5.92 -12.57
CA LYS A 26 1.48 6.53 -13.55
C LYS A 26 2.75 7.09 -12.90
N ASN A 27 2.72 7.41 -11.61
CA ASN A 27 3.82 8.06 -10.89
C ASN A 27 4.39 7.18 -9.76
N SER A 28 4.18 5.86 -9.83
CA SER A 28 4.73 4.90 -8.86
C SER A 28 5.38 3.74 -9.61
N LEU A 29 6.32 3.06 -8.96
CA LEU A 29 6.74 1.72 -9.40
C LEU A 29 5.63 0.74 -9.02
N CYS A 30 5.01 0.09 -10.01
CA CYS A 30 3.83 -0.75 -9.80
C CYS A 30 4.15 -2.22 -10.06
N PHE A 31 3.62 -3.07 -9.20
CA PHE A 31 3.75 -4.52 -9.29
C PHE A 31 2.36 -5.14 -9.44
N GLY A 32 2.20 -6.00 -10.44
CA GLY A 32 1.03 -6.85 -10.57
C GLY A 32 1.40 -8.29 -10.28
N LEU A 33 0.57 -8.99 -9.50
CA LEU A 33 0.66 -10.43 -9.31
C LEU A 33 -0.30 -11.11 -10.28
N TYR A 34 0.16 -12.10 -11.03
CA TYR A 34 -0.61 -12.76 -12.07
C TYR A 34 -0.63 -14.28 -11.89
N GLU A 35 -1.78 -14.90 -12.18
CA GLU A 35 -1.92 -16.32 -12.46
C GLU A 35 -2.22 -16.47 -13.96
N GLY A 36 -1.23 -16.87 -14.75
CA GLY A 36 -1.29 -16.79 -16.21
C GLY A 36 -1.46 -15.32 -16.66
N GLU A 37 -2.50 -15.04 -17.42
CA GLU A 37 -2.84 -13.67 -17.87
C GLU A 37 -3.75 -12.92 -16.88
N GLN A 38 -4.27 -13.61 -15.85
CA GLN A 38 -5.19 -13.00 -14.90
C GLN A 38 -4.43 -12.30 -13.78
N GLN A 39 -4.63 -10.99 -13.63
CA GLN A 39 -4.11 -10.26 -12.49
C GLN A 39 -4.91 -10.63 -11.22
N ILE A 40 -4.21 -11.11 -10.19
CA ILE A 40 -4.77 -11.58 -8.91
C ILE A 40 -4.31 -10.76 -7.71
N GLY A 41 -3.39 -9.82 -7.90
CA GLY A 41 -2.91 -8.92 -6.86
C GLY A 41 -2.20 -7.69 -7.41
N PHE A 42 -1.98 -6.72 -6.54
CA PHE A 42 -1.34 -5.45 -6.88
C PHE A 42 -0.63 -4.86 -5.67
N ALA A 43 0.42 -4.10 -5.95
CA ALA A 43 1.12 -3.26 -5.01
C ALA A 43 1.78 -2.10 -5.76
N ARG A 44 2.12 -1.04 -5.04
CA ARG A 44 2.97 0.02 -5.61
C ARG A 44 3.94 0.58 -4.60
N VAL A 45 5.03 1.14 -5.11
CA VAL A 45 6.07 1.80 -4.35
C VAL A 45 6.21 3.23 -4.87
N ILE A 46 6.04 4.21 -3.99
CA ILE A 46 6.48 5.59 -4.26
C ILE A 46 7.93 5.68 -3.78
N THR A 47 8.86 6.01 -4.66
CA THR A 47 10.29 6.04 -4.32
C THR A 47 11.06 7.03 -5.19
N ASP A 48 12.20 7.48 -4.66
CA ASP A 48 13.24 8.19 -5.40
C ASP A 48 14.35 7.24 -5.91
N TYR A 49 14.20 5.93 -5.71
CA TYR A 49 15.15 4.86 -6.06
C TYR A 49 16.51 4.97 -5.36
N ALA A 50 16.63 5.77 -4.30
CA ALA A 50 17.91 6.03 -3.66
C ALA A 50 17.81 6.06 -2.15
N THR A 51 16.91 6.86 -1.57
CA THR A 51 16.91 7.13 -0.13
C THR A 51 15.70 6.56 0.57
N SER A 52 14.53 6.61 -0.08
CA SER A 52 13.27 6.32 0.58
C SER A 52 12.25 5.63 -0.34
N ALA A 53 11.46 4.75 0.25
CA ALA A 53 10.34 4.09 -0.40
C ALA A 53 9.11 4.05 0.52
N LEU A 54 7.93 4.23 -0.07
CA LEU A 54 6.64 4.07 0.59
C LEU A 54 5.85 2.96 -0.13
N LEU A 55 5.72 1.81 0.53
CA LEU A 55 4.93 0.68 0.05
C LEU A 55 3.43 0.96 0.29
N LYS A 56 2.63 0.86 -0.77
CA LYS A 56 1.19 1.17 -0.75
C LYS A 56 0.38 0.14 -1.53
N ASP A 57 -0.91 0.09 -1.18
CA ASP A 57 -1.95 -0.56 -1.98
C ASP A 57 -1.68 -2.04 -2.25
N VAL A 58 -1.06 -2.73 -1.29
CA VAL A 58 -0.78 -4.17 -1.34
C VAL A 58 -2.08 -4.94 -1.13
N PHE A 59 -2.49 -5.72 -2.12
CA PHE A 59 -3.61 -6.65 -1.96
C PHE A 59 -3.48 -7.90 -2.84
N ILE A 60 -4.16 -8.95 -2.39
CA ILE A 60 -4.44 -10.18 -3.12
C ILE A 60 -5.96 -10.34 -3.18
N LEU A 61 -6.50 -10.71 -4.33
CA LEU A 61 -7.92 -11.00 -4.49
C LEU A 61 -8.34 -12.16 -3.57
N GLU A 62 -9.53 -12.06 -2.99
CA GLU A 62 -10.00 -12.96 -1.94
C GLU A 62 -9.88 -14.46 -2.25
N PRO A 63 -10.22 -14.95 -3.47
CA PRO A 63 -10.08 -16.37 -3.81
C PRO A 63 -8.64 -16.91 -3.76
N TYR A 64 -7.64 -16.02 -3.83
CA TYR A 64 -6.21 -16.36 -3.87
C TYR A 64 -5.51 -16.16 -2.52
N ARG A 65 -6.24 -15.75 -1.48
CA ARG A 65 -5.69 -15.55 -0.13
C ARG A 65 -5.46 -16.89 0.58
N GLY A 66 -4.65 -16.85 1.64
CA GLY A 66 -4.34 -18.05 2.45
C GLY A 66 -3.26 -18.97 1.87
N GLN A 67 -2.75 -18.66 0.67
CA GLN A 67 -1.79 -19.50 -0.06
C GLN A 67 -0.33 -19.01 0.05
N GLY A 68 -0.04 -18.05 0.94
CA GLY A 68 1.30 -17.46 1.08
C GLY A 68 1.66 -16.42 0.02
N LEU A 69 0.80 -16.16 -0.97
CA LEU A 69 1.07 -15.20 -2.05
C LEU A 69 1.37 -13.77 -1.55
N GLY A 70 0.68 -13.29 -0.52
CA GLY A 70 0.96 -11.96 0.03
C GLY A 70 2.35 -11.86 0.66
N LYS A 71 2.85 -12.96 1.25
CA LYS A 71 4.21 -13.06 1.77
C LYS A 71 5.21 -12.98 0.61
N TRP A 72 5.09 -13.90 -0.34
CA TRP A 72 5.96 -13.97 -1.52
C TRP A 72 6.00 -12.64 -2.28
N PHE A 73 4.84 -11.99 -2.45
CA PHE A 73 4.74 -10.77 -3.22
C PHE A 73 5.44 -9.58 -2.55
N VAL A 74 5.33 -9.44 -1.23
CA VAL A 74 6.07 -8.41 -0.49
C VAL A 74 7.57 -8.67 -0.54
N GLU A 75 8.00 -9.92 -0.38
CA GLU A 75 9.41 -10.32 -0.51
C GLU A 75 10.00 -9.94 -1.86
N TYR A 76 9.29 -10.29 -2.95
CA TYR A 76 9.69 -9.93 -4.31
C TYR A 76 9.87 -8.42 -4.50
N ILE A 77 8.97 -7.61 -3.93
CA ILE A 77 9.03 -6.14 -4.05
C ILE A 77 10.25 -5.58 -3.30
N LEU A 78 10.55 -6.10 -2.11
CA LEU A 78 11.69 -5.64 -1.29
C LEU A 78 13.04 -6.06 -1.89
N GLU A 79 13.06 -7.18 -2.63
CA GLU A 79 14.25 -7.68 -3.33
C GLU A 79 14.37 -7.13 -4.77
N TYR A 80 13.50 -6.18 -5.17
CA TYR A 80 13.54 -5.62 -6.51
C TYR A 80 14.88 -4.90 -6.76
N PRO A 81 15.62 -5.21 -7.85
CA PRO A 81 17.00 -4.75 -8.02
C PRO A 81 17.22 -3.24 -7.92
N GLU A 82 16.29 -2.44 -8.45
CA GLU A 82 16.39 -0.98 -8.44
C GLU A 82 16.09 -0.34 -7.08
N LEU A 83 15.71 -1.13 -6.07
CA LEU A 83 15.38 -0.64 -4.73
C LEU A 83 16.39 -1.08 -3.66
N GLN A 84 17.47 -1.77 -4.04
CA GLN A 84 18.42 -2.34 -3.07
C GLN A 84 19.22 -1.28 -2.30
N ASP A 85 19.40 -0.09 -2.89
CA ASP A 85 20.07 1.03 -2.23
C ASP A 85 19.14 1.83 -1.29
N VAL A 86 17.83 1.56 -1.30
CA VAL A 86 16.86 2.31 -0.50
C VAL A 86 16.97 1.94 0.98
N GLU A 87 17.47 2.89 1.78
CA GLU A 87 17.67 2.68 3.22
C GLU A 87 16.38 2.80 4.05
N ARG A 88 15.42 3.63 3.61
CA ARG A 88 14.22 3.94 4.41
C ARG A 88 12.94 3.47 3.76
N TRP A 89 12.35 2.43 4.33
CA TRP A 89 11.05 1.92 3.94
C TRP A 89 9.96 2.35 4.92
N MET A 90 8.85 2.84 4.38
CA MET A 90 7.64 3.17 5.13
C MET A 90 6.43 2.43 4.58
N LEU A 91 5.46 2.15 5.45
CA LEU A 91 4.13 1.67 5.08
C LEU A 91 3.12 2.04 6.17
N GLY A 92 1.84 2.03 5.79
CA GLY A 92 0.73 2.07 6.74
C GLY A 92 -0.01 0.74 6.70
N THR A 93 -0.31 0.16 7.87
CA THR A 93 -1.08 -1.08 7.96
C THR A 93 -2.00 -1.05 9.18
N ARG A 94 -3.23 -1.53 9.03
CA ARG A 94 -4.18 -1.66 10.15
C ARG A 94 -4.09 -3.03 10.83
N ASP A 95 -3.87 -4.09 10.06
CA ASP A 95 -4.06 -5.48 10.49
C ASP A 95 -2.95 -6.44 10.02
N ALA A 96 -2.10 -6.06 9.06
CA ALA A 96 -1.05 -6.92 8.52
C ALA A 96 0.33 -6.71 9.18
N HIS A 97 0.39 -6.18 10.40
CA HIS A 97 1.63 -5.95 11.15
C HIS A 97 2.53 -7.19 11.23
N GLY A 98 1.95 -8.36 11.49
CA GLY A 98 2.68 -9.63 11.60
C GLY A 98 3.32 -10.10 10.29
N LEU A 99 2.76 -9.72 9.14
CA LEU A 99 3.37 -9.95 7.83
C LEU A 99 4.62 -9.09 7.69
N TYR A 100 4.47 -7.78 7.84
CA TYR A 100 5.55 -6.82 7.58
C TYR A 100 6.72 -6.95 8.54
N ARG A 101 6.48 -7.31 9.81
CA ARG A 101 7.57 -7.55 10.79
C ARG A 101 8.56 -8.63 10.36
N ARG A 102 8.12 -9.60 9.54
CA ARG A 102 9.00 -10.66 9.01
C ARG A 102 10.07 -10.11 8.07
N TYR A 103 9.82 -8.94 7.48
CA TYR A 103 10.69 -8.24 6.55
C TYR A 103 11.41 -7.06 7.21
N GLY A 104 11.53 -7.06 8.54
CA GLY A 104 12.27 -6.03 9.25
C GLY A 104 11.51 -4.72 9.49
N PHE A 105 10.27 -4.58 9.01
CA PHE A 105 9.43 -3.43 9.38
C PHE A 105 9.14 -3.44 10.88
N LYS A 106 9.32 -2.28 11.50
CA LYS A 106 9.10 -2.06 12.93
C LYS A 106 8.14 -0.88 13.10
N ASN A 107 7.49 -0.81 14.26
CA ASN A 107 6.81 0.42 14.64
C ASN A 107 7.84 1.55 14.76
N LEU A 108 7.41 2.79 14.53
CA LEU A 108 8.24 3.96 14.80
C LEU A 108 8.67 3.96 16.27
N THR A 109 9.96 4.17 16.51
CA THR A 109 10.51 4.29 17.87
C THR A 109 10.12 5.61 18.52
N GLU A 110 10.03 6.66 17.73
CA GLU A 110 9.68 8.03 18.11
C GLU A 110 8.58 8.52 17.14
N PRO A 111 7.33 8.01 17.30
CA PRO A 111 6.23 8.30 16.37
C PRO A 111 5.90 9.79 16.24
N GLU A 112 6.17 10.57 17.29
CA GLU A 112 6.00 12.02 17.32
C GLU A 112 6.90 12.79 16.34
N ARG A 113 7.97 12.16 15.84
CA ARG A 113 8.86 12.76 14.82
C ARG A 113 8.29 12.67 13.41
N ILE A 114 7.25 11.87 13.18
CA ILE A 114 6.59 11.77 11.89
C ILE A 114 5.29 12.57 11.94
N MET A 115 5.22 13.59 11.10
CA MET A 115 4.05 14.43 10.94
C MET A 115 3.41 14.18 9.57
N ILE A 116 2.09 14.21 9.52
CA ILE A 116 1.33 14.19 8.26
C ILE A 116 0.59 15.51 8.11
N ARG A 117 0.58 16.05 6.89
CA ARG A 117 -0.30 17.16 6.52
C ARG A 117 -1.37 16.61 5.59
N LEU A 118 -2.62 16.71 6.03
CA LEU A 118 -3.77 16.31 5.24
C LEU A 118 -4.30 17.53 4.46
N SER A 119 -4.93 17.27 3.32
CA SER A 119 -5.72 18.32 2.66
C SER A 119 -7.02 18.51 3.44
N SER A 120 -7.62 19.70 3.42
CA SER A 120 -8.89 19.94 4.10
C SER A 120 -10.01 18.98 3.66
N LYS A 121 -9.98 18.52 2.41
CA LYS A 121 -10.88 17.48 1.88
C LYS A 121 -10.70 16.15 2.61
N GLU A 122 -9.46 15.78 2.90
CA GLU A 122 -9.10 14.53 3.56
C GLU A 122 -9.37 14.59 5.07
N GLU A 123 -9.11 15.73 5.70
CA GLU A 123 -9.45 15.98 7.11
C GLU A 123 -10.95 15.85 7.34
N PHE A 124 -11.77 16.45 6.47
CA PHE A 124 -13.23 16.34 6.53
C PHE A 124 -13.70 14.88 6.34
N ARG A 125 -13.05 14.10 5.47
CA ARG A 125 -13.39 12.69 5.26
C ARG A 125 -13.16 11.86 6.52
N ILE A 126 -12.04 12.04 7.20
CA ILE A 126 -11.70 11.30 8.42
C ILE A 126 -12.67 11.65 9.55
N GLN A 127 -12.91 12.94 9.80
CA GLN A 127 -13.83 13.39 10.86
C GLN A 127 -15.24 12.80 10.71
N ASN A 128 -15.77 12.77 9.48
CA ASN A 128 -17.09 12.18 9.23
C ASN A 128 -17.09 10.65 9.35
N SER A 129 -15.98 9.97 9.04
CA SER A 129 -15.88 8.50 9.21
C SER A 129 -15.80 8.07 10.68
N GLU A 130 -15.34 8.94 11.58
CA GLU A 130 -15.33 8.73 13.03
C GLU A 130 -16.70 9.02 13.66
N LEU A 131 -17.40 10.05 13.18
CA LEU A 131 -18.77 10.41 13.62
C LEU A 131 -19.83 9.34 13.31
N ILE A 132 -19.66 8.55 12.25
CA ILE A 132 -20.58 7.46 11.86
C ILE A 132 -20.36 6.19 12.72
N LYS A 133 -19.27 6.14 13.52
CA LYS A 133 -18.94 5.00 14.39
C LYS A 133 -19.39 5.19 15.86
N THR A 134 -20.08 6.30 16.17
CA THR A 134 -20.76 6.58 17.44
C THR A 134 -22.27 6.54 17.26
#